data_AF-A0A534JXQ4-F1
#
_entry.id   AF-A0A534JXQ4-F1
#
_cell.length_a   1.000
_cell.length_b   1.000
_cell.length_c   1.000
_cell.angle_alpha   90.00
_cell.angle_beta   90.00
_cell.angle_gamma   90.00
#
_symmetry.space_group_name_H-M   'P 1'
#
loop_
_entity.id
_entity.type
_entity.pdbx_description
1 polymer ?
#
loop_
_entity_poly.entity_id
_entity_poly.type
_entity_poly.pdbx_seq_one_letter_code
_entity_poly.pdbx_strand_id
1 'polypeptide(L)'
;IAKKAGNAYHLKLRLYPHNVLRENKIATGAGADRISEGMRAAFGAAVGTAARVKPGTKIFTISTTEDHVEDAKEALRKGGVKLPTPWYLEIQREKRKH
;
A
#
# COMPACT_ATOMS: atom_id res chain seq x y z
N ILE A 1 1.12 -13.46 -17.60
CA ILE A 1 0.49 -13.72 -16.28
C ILE A 1 -0.95 -14.14 -16.55
N ALA A 2 -1.31 -15.41 -16.29
CA ALA A 2 -2.67 -15.90 -16.52
C ALA A 2 -3.63 -15.36 -15.43
N LYS A 3 -4.84 -14.94 -15.84
CA LYS A 3 -5.92 -14.54 -14.92
C LYS A 3 -6.54 -15.83 -14.34
N LYS A 4 -6.46 -16.01 -13.03
CA LYS A 4 -6.91 -17.25 -12.37
C LYS A 4 -8.41 -17.24 -12.01
N ALA A 5 -8.86 -16.19 -11.33
CA ALA A 5 -10.24 -16.10 -10.80
C ALA A 5 -11.24 -15.38 -11.73
N GLY A 6 -10.83 -14.88 -12.90
CA GLY A 6 -11.73 -14.12 -13.78
C GLY A 6 -12.46 -12.98 -13.07
N ASN A 7 -13.80 -13.04 -13.03
CA ASN A 7 -14.66 -12.11 -12.29
C ASN A 7 -15.15 -12.66 -10.93
N ALA A 8 -14.68 -13.85 -10.50
CA ALA A 8 -15.10 -14.54 -9.28
C ALA A 8 -14.39 -14.03 -8.01
N TYR A 9 -14.04 -12.75 -7.96
CA TYR A 9 -13.45 -12.13 -6.78
C TYR A 9 -13.78 -10.63 -6.68
N HIS A 10 -13.68 -10.11 -5.48
CA HIS A 10 -13.78 -8.68 -5.18
C HIS A 10 -12.60 -8.27 -4.30
N LEU A 11 -11.73 -7.41 -4.83
CA LEU A 11 -10.61 -6.82 -4.10
C LEU A 11 -10.99 -5.43 -3.60
N LYS A 12 -10.84 -5.20 -2.31
CA LYS A 12 -11.03 -3.89 -1.66
C LYS A 12 -9.73 -3.40 -1.04
N LEU A 13 -9.22 -2.27 -1.54
CA LEU A 13 -8.26 -1.43 -0.82
C LEU A 13 -9.02 -0.60 0.21
N ARG A 14 -8.69 -0.74 1.49
CA ARG A 14 -9.45 -0.11 2.58
C ARG A 14 -8.90 1.23 3.06
N LEU A 15 -7.66 1.54 2.70
CA LEU A 15 -6.95 2.72 3.16
C LEU A 15 -6.94 3.81 2.09
N TYR A 16 -7.03 5.05 2.54
CA TYR A 16 -6.90 6.24 1.71
C TYR A 16 -5.71 7.10 2.16
N PRO A 17 -4.93 7.65 1.22
CA PRO A 17 -3.73 8.41 1.56
C PRO A 17 -4.08 9.87 1.88
N HIS A 18 -4.56 10.11 3.10
CA HIS A 18 -4.94 11.46 3.54
C HIS A 18 -3.77 12.30 4.08
N ASN A 19 -2.62 11.70 4.38
CA ASN A 19 -1.51 12.42 5.01
C ASN A 19 -0.57 13.02 3.96
N VAL A 20 -0.44 14.33 3.90
CA VAL A 20 0.46 15.02 2.95
C VAL A 20 1.91 14.92 3.41
N LEU A 21 2.79 14.47 2.51
CA LEU A 21 4.23 14.47 2.70
C LEU A 21 4.83 15.75 2.12
N ARG A 22 5.74 16.36 2.90
CA ARG A 22 6.49 17.54 2.50
C ARG A 22 7.98 17.24 2.46
N GLU A 23 8.66 17.83 1.50
CA GLU A 23 10.11 17.67 1.31
C GLU A 23 10.77 19.03 1.07
N ASN A 24 11.89 19.26 1.75
CA ASN A 24 12.78 20.38 1.46
C ASN A 24 13.71 19.96 0.31
N LYS A 25 13.37 20.39 -0.91
CA LYS A 25 14.04 19.94 -2.13
C LYS A 25 15.48 20.44 -2.16
N ILE A 26 16.40 19.52 -2.46
CA ILE A 26 17.79 19.84 -2.79
C ILE A 26 17.90 19.65 -4.31
N ALA A 27 18.11 20.74 -5.05
CA ALA A 27 18.32 20.65 -6.48
C ALA A 27 19.77 20.24 -6.75
N THR A 28 19.98 19.07 -7.34
CA THR A 28 21.28 18.63 -7.86
C THR A 28 21.34 18.90 -9.35
N GLY A 29 22.18 19.84 -9.78
CA GLY A 29 22.48 20.06 -11.19
C GLY A 29 23.46 19.03 -11.75
N ALA A 30 23.60 18.97 -13.08
CA ALA A 30 24.67 18.22 -13.75
C ALA A 30 25.99 19.00 -13.59
N GLY A 31 26.70 18.74 -12.49
CA GLY A 31 27.86 19.52 -12.05
C GLY A 31 27.84 19.64 -10.53
N ALA A 32 28.93 20.06 -9.91
CA ALA A 32 29.15 20.06 -8.45
C ALA A 32 28.17 20.94 -7.62
N ASP A 33 27.14 21.52 -8.24
CA ASP A 33 26.21 22.46 -7.61
C ASP A 33 24.99 21.73 -7.03
N ARG A 34 25.05 21.54 -5.71
CA ARG A 34 23.87 21.28 -4.87
C ARG A 34 23.29 22.63 -4.48
N ILE A 35 22.19 23.04 -5.11
CA ILE A 35 21.46 24.25 -4.70
C ILE A 35 20.50 23.86 -3.58
N SER A 36 20.92 24.19 -2.36
CA SER A 36 20.12 24.08 -1.15
C SER A 36 20.26 25.39 -0.37
N GLU A 37 19.15 25.96 0.09
CA GLU A 37 19.18 27.12 1.00
C GLU A 37 19.53 26.72 2.46
N GLY A 38 19.90 25.45 2.67
CA GLY A 38 20.16 24.88 3.98
C GLY A 38 18.91 24.89 4.84
N MET A 39 18.97 25.54 6.01
CA MET A 39 17.85 25.64 6.95
C MET A 39 16.91 26.82 6.67
N ARG A 40 17.29 27.72 5.75
CA ARG A 40 16.40 28.81 5.33
C ARG A 40 15.23 28.21 4.55
N ALA A 41 13.99 28.58 4.94
CA ALA A 41 12.75 28.09 4.33
C ALA A 41 12.56 26.55 4.32
N ALA A 42 13.10 25.83 5.32
CA ALA A 42 13.16 24.36 5.35
C ALA A 42 11.83 23.59 5.55
N PHE A 43 10.66 24.26 5.60
CA PHE A 43 9.37 23.58 5.80
C PHE A 43 8.99 22.61 4.67
N GLY A 44 9.51 22.87 3.46
CA GLY A 44 9.34 22.00 2.31
C GLY A 44 8.01 22.16 1.57
N ALA A 45 8.01 21.71 0.32
CA ALA A 45 6.84 21.70 -0.55
C ALA A 45 6.11 20.36 -0.45
N ALA A 46 4.80 20.34 -0.71
CA ALA A 46 4.05 19.09 -0.79
C ALA A 46 4.52 18.26 -2.00
N VAL A 47 4.89 16.99 -1.77
CA VAL A 47 5.44 16.09 -2.79
C VAL A 47 4.61 14.82 -3.00
N GLY A 48 3.77 14.45 -2.04
CA GLY A 48 2.97 13.24 -2.13
C GLY A 48 2.01 13.07 -0.97
N THR A 49 1.34 11.92 -0.93
CA THR A 49 0.47 11.54 0.17
C THR A 49 0.77 10.12 0.64
N ALA A 50 0.46 9.84 1.90
CA ALA A 50 0.62 8.54 2.52
C ALA A 50 -0.62 8.17 3.35
N ALA A 51 -0.86 6.87 3.48
CA ALA A 51 -1.86 6.34 4.40
C ALA A 51 -1.22 6.10 5.78
N ARG A 52 -1.89 6.52 6.84
CA ARG A 52 -1.48 6.20 8.22
C ARG A 52 -2.13 4.88 8.63
N VAL A 53 -1.34 3.94 9.11
CA VAL A 53 -1.78 2.57 9.42
C VAL A 53 -1.35 2.21 10.85
N LYS A 54 -2.24 1.58 11.62
CA LYS A 54 -1.94 1.04 12.96
C LYS A 54 -1.85 -0.50 12.89
N PRO A 55 -1.13 -1.17 13.82
CA PRO A 55 -1.14 -2.63 13.91
C PRO A 55 -2.57 -3.20 13.92
N GLY A 56 -2.80 -4.28 13.18
CA GLY A 56 -4.12 -4.93 13.03
C GLY A 56 -5.08 -4.26 12.03
N THR A 57 -4.69 -3.14 11.41
CA THR A 57 -5.53 -2.50 10.38
C THR A 57 -5.56 -3.34 9.11
N LYS A 58 -6.75 -3.65 8.59
CA LYS A 58 -6.92 -4.34 7.31
C LYS A 58 -6.57 -3.41 6.14
N ILE A 59 -5.49 -3.70 5.41
CA ILE A 59 -5.05 -2.90 4.25
C ILE A 59 -5.82 -3.32 2.99
N PHE A 60 -5.75 -4.62 2.67
CA PHE A 60 -6.45 -5.23 1.54
C PHE A 60 -7.46 -6.25 2.05
N THR A 61 -8.52 -6.47 1.28
CA THR A 61 -9.44 -7.59 1.48
C THR A 61 -9.80 -8.16 0.13
N ILE A 62 -9.62 -9.48 -0.04
CA ILE A 62 -10.11 -10.21 -1.20
C ILE A 62 -11.24 -11.11 -0.72
N SER A 63 -12.42 -10.94 -1.33
CA SER A 63 -13.54 -11.86 -1.20
C SER A 63 -13.60 -12.69 -2.47
N THR A 64 -13.68 -14.02 -2.35
CA THR A 64 -13.71 -14.93 -3.50
C THR A 64 -14.42 -16.23 -3.12
N THR A 65 -14.65 -17.11 -4.10
CA THR A 65 -15.23 -18.44 -3.89
C THR A 65 -14.19 -19.40 -3.30
N GLU A 66 -14.65 -20.55 -2.78
CA GLU A 66 -13.78 -21.55 -2.14
C GLU A 66 -12.68 -22.06 -3.10
N ASP A 67 -13.01 -22.18 -4.39
CA ASP A 67 -12.10 -22.65 -5.45
C ASP A 67 -10.85 -21.75 -5.64
N HIS A 68 -10.95 -20.47 -5.28
CA HIS A 68 -9.92 -19.46 -5.55
C HIS A 68 -9.21 -18.94 -4.29
N VAL A 69 -9.40 -19.60 -3.15
CA VAL A 69 -8.78 -19.18 -1.87
C VAL A 69 -7.25 -19.22 -1.94
N GLU A 70 -6.65 -20.26 -2.53
CA GLU A 70 -5.19 -20.35 -2.67
C GLU A 70 -4.64 -19.30 -3.63
N ASP A 71 -5.39 -18.96 -4.67
CA ASP A 71 -5.02 -17.89 -5.60
C ASP A 71 -5.07 -16.51 -4.93
N ALA A 72 -6.07 -16.26 -4.09
CA ALA A 72 -6.18 -15.03 -3.31
C ALA A 72 -5.05 -14.89 -2.28
N LYS A 73 -4.65 -15.99 -1.63
CA LYS A 73 -3.49 -16.00 -0.72
C LYS A 73 -2.20 -15.61 -1.43
N GLU A 74 -1.92 -16.22 -2.58
CA GLU A 74 -0.70 -15.91 -3.32
C GLU A 74 -0.71 -14.48 -3.86
N ALA A 75 -1.88 -13.98 -4.29
CA ALA A 75 -2.03 -12.58 -4.68
C ALA A 75 -1.73 -11.61 -3.53
N LEU A 76 -2.28 -11.87 -2.33
CA LEU A 76 -2.01 -11.06 -1.14
C LEU A 76 -0.56 -11.17 -0.67
N ARG A 77 0.08 -12.34 -0.80
CA ARG A 77 1.51 -12.51 -0.49
C ARG A 77 2.39 -11.64 -1.40
N LYS A 78 2.12 -11.65 -2.71
CA LYS A 78 2.83 -10.83 -3.69
C LYS A 78 2.61 -9.33 -3.48
N GLY A 79 1.41 -8.92 -3.06
CA GLY A 79 1.14 -7.53 -2.68
C GLY A 79 1.83 -7.15 -1.37
N GLY A 80 1.79 -8.04 -0.37
CA GLY A 80 2.33 -7.82 0.96
C GLY A 80 3.83 -7.55 0.97
N VAL A 81 4.62 -8.24 0.13
CA VAL A 81 6.08 -7.98 0.03
C VAL A 81 6.44 -6.58 -0.47
N LYS A 82 5.47 -5.78 -0.93
CA LYS A 82 5.66 -4.38 -1.32
C LYS A 82 5.33 -3.40 -0.21
N LEU A 83 4.82 -3.87 0.92
CA LEU A 83 4.54 -3.03 2.08
C LEU A 83 5.83 -2.80 2.88
N PRO A 84 6.02 -1.58 3.42
CA PRO A 84 7.23 -1.24 4.17
C PRO A 84 7.27 -1.81 5.59
N THR A 85 6.19 -2.44 6.06
CA THR A 85 6.03 -2.96 7.43
C THR A 85 5.77 -4.46 7.43
N PRO A 86 6.09 -5.18 8.53
CA PRO A 86 5.63 -6.55 8.73
C PRO A 86 4.11 -6.66 8.58
N TRP A 87 3.67 -7.76 7.98
CA TRP A 87 2.26 -8.02 7.71
C TRP A 87 1.97 -9.50 7.94
N TYR A 88 0.70 -9.82 8.16
CA TYR A 88 0.20 -11.18 8.23
C TYR A 88 -1.09 -11.29 7.41
N LEU A 89 -1.45 -12.52 7.04
CA LEU A 89 -2.68 -12.81 6.32
C LEU A 89 -3.65 -13.52 7.27
N GLU A 90 -4.90 -13.09 7.26
CA GLU A 90 -5.98 -13.72 8.01
C GLU A 90 -7.06 -14.20 7.04
N ILE A 91 -7.44 -15.47 7.13
CA ILE A 91 -8.52 -16.04 6.33
C ILE A 91 -9.78 -16.05 7.18
N GLN A 92 -10.79 -15.28 6.77
CA GLN A 92 -12.07 -15.24 7.44
C GLN A 92 -13.08 -16.05 6.62
N ARG A 93 -13.60 -17.14 7.20
CA ARG A 93 -14.71 -17.92 6.63
C ARG A 93 -16.00 -17.49 7.33
N GLU A 94 -16.97 -16.99 6.59
CA GLU A 94 -18.29 -16.74 7.17
C GLU A 94 -18.93 -18.06 7.59
N LYS A 95 -19.49 -18.12 8.80
CA LYS A 95 -20.29 -19.27 9.22
C LYS A 95 -21.55 -19.30 8.36
N ARG A 96 -21.85 -20.45 7.73
CA ARG A 96 -23.15 -20.69 7.09
C ARG A 96 -24.23 -20.33 8.11
N LYS A 97 -25.02 -19.28 7.82
CA LYS A 97 -26.26 -19.03 8.56
C LYS A 97 -27.16 -20.23 8.28
N HIS A 98 -27.54 -20.95 9.35
CA HIS A 98 -28.49 -22.04 9.29
C HIS A 98 -29.90 -21.47 9.09
#